data_AF-A0A0U2YMY4-F1
#
_entry.id   AF-A0A0U2YMY4-F1
#
_cell.length_a   1.000
_cell.length_b   1.000
_cell.length_c   1.000
_cell.angle_alpha   90.00
_cell.angle_beta   90.00
_cell.angle_gamma   90.00
#
_symmetry.space_group_name_H-M   'P 1'
#
loop_
_entity.id
_entity.type
_entity.pdbx_description
1 polymer ?
#
loop_
_entity_poly.entity_id
_entity_poly.type
_entity_poly.pdbx_seq_one_letter_code
_entity_poly.pdbx_strand_id
1 'polypeptide(L)'
;MRFAIAIPTDAESWRVVRRAEELGFTRAWFYDTQMLSADPFVAMAASAQKTTRIRLGTGVLIPSNRLAAVTANAFASLNKLAPGRIDFGVGTGFTGRRAMGLGAIRLADLEA
;
A
#
# COMPACT_ATOMS: atom_id res chain seq x y z
N MET A 1 16.44 -5.93 15.56
CA MET A 1 15.09 -6.37 15.16
C MET A 1 14.43 -5.24 14.37
N ARG A 2 13.61 -5.53 13.33
CA ARG A 2 12.91 -4.49 12.55
C ARG A 2 11.41 -4.57 12.81
N PHE A 3 10.77 -3.43 13.08
CA PHE A 3 9.34 -3.32 13.29
C PHE A 3 8.67 -2.50 12.18
N ALA A 4 7.39 -2.76 11.94
CA ALA A 4 6.56 -2.10 10.95
C ALA A 4 5.17 -1.80 11.53
N ILE A 5 4.48 -0.82 10.94
CA ILE A 5 3.07 -0.56 11.17
C ILE A 5 2.23 -1.04 9.98
N ALA A 6 0.98 -1.42 10.24
CA ALA A 6 -0.01 -1.71 9.22
C ALA A 6 -1.26 -0.90 9.56
N ILE A 7 -1.79 -0.18 8.57
CA ILE A 7 -2.79 0.85 8.81
C ILE A 7 -3.99 0.68 7.86
N PRO A 8 -5.24 0.78 8.38
CA PRO A 8 -6.38 1.09 7.54
C PRO A 8 -6.09 2.40 6.81
N THR A 9 -6.10 2.37 5.48
CA THR A 9 -5.65 3.50 4.68
C THR A 9 -6.65 4.64 4.80
N ASP A 10 -6.19 5.77 5.31
CA ASP A 10 -6.87 7.06 5.28
C ASP A 10 -6.06 8.09 4.45
N ALA A 11 -6.72 9.14 3.95
CA ALA A 11 -6.06 10.20 3.18
C ALA A 11 -4.94 10.90 3.98
N GLU A 12 -5.11 11.02 5.30
CA GLU A 12 -4.16 11.65 6.22
C GLU A 12 -3.22 10.63 6.92
N SER A 13 -3.13 9.39 6.41
CA SER A 13 -2.25 8.34 6.95
C SER A 13 -0.80 8.78 7.16
N TRP A 14 -0.34 9.77 6.38
CA TRP A 14 1.00 10.36 6.49
C TRP A 14 1.33 10.83 7.92
N ARG A 15 0.34 11.23 8.73
CA ARG A 15 0.54 11.65 10.12
C ARG A 15 1.02 10.49 10.99
N VAL A 16 0.35 9.35 10.90
CA VAL A 16 0.70 8.13 11.62
C VAL A 16 2.04 7.59 11.12
N VAL A 17 2.25 7.61 9.80
CA VAL A 17 3.48 7.13 9.16
C VAL A 17 4.69 7.97 9.58
N ARG A 18 4.54 9.30 9.59
CA ARG A 18 5.57 10.22 10.09
C ARG A 18 5.88 9.94 11.56
N ARG A 19 4.85 9.78 12.39
CA ARG A 19 5.05 9.46 13.81
C ARG A 19 5.77 8.12 13.99
N ALA A 20 5.44 7.12 13.18
CA ALA A 20 6.12 5.83 13.21
C ALA A 20 7.59 5.94 12.79
N GLU A 21 7.92 6.75 11.78
CA GLU A 21 9.32 7.03 11.41
C GLU A 21 10.10 7.69 12.55
N GLU A 22 9.51 8.66 13.24
CA GLU A 22 10.12 9.33 14.41
C GLU A 22 10.39 8.34 15.56
N LEU A 23 9.54 7.33 15.70
CA LEU A 23 9.67 6.27 16.70
C LEU A 23 10.61 5.12 16.27
N GLY A 24 11.19 5.19 15.06
CA GLY A 24 12.15 4.20 14.58
C GLY A 24 11.53 2.98 13.88
N PHE A 25 10.25 3.00 13.53
CA PHE A 25 9.66 1.97 12.68
C PHE A 25 10.25 2.04 11.26
N THR A 26 10.40 0.87 10.65
CA THR A 26 11.13 0.74 9.38
C THR A 26 10.23 0.66 8.15
N ARG A 27 8.95 0.30 8.33
CA ARG A 27 7.97 0.17 7.24
C ARG A 27 6.57 0.56 7.68
N ALA A 28 5.79 1.07 6.73
CA ALA A 28 4.35 1.27 6.85
C ALA A 28 3.61 0.58 5.71
N TRP A 29 2.62 -0.24 6.07
CA TRP A 29 1.80 -1.02 5.13
C TRP A 29 0.39 -0.43 5.02
N PHE A 30 0.01 -0.03 3.82
CA PHE A 30 -1.27 0.59 3.48
C PHE A 30 -2.22 -0.44 2.88
N TYR A 31 -3.39 -0.62 3.48
CA TYR A 31 -4.40 -1.57 3.00
C TYR A 31 -5.07 -1.08 1.71
N ASP A 32 -5.08 -1.91 0.66
CA ASP A 32 -5.83 -1.63 -0.57
C ASP A 32 -7.23 -2.27 -0.47
N THR A 33 -8.13 -1.62 0.25
CA THR A 33 -9.50 -2.11 0.48
C THR A 33 -10.50 -1.13 -0.12
N GLN A 34 -10.81 -1.31 -1.40
CA GLN A 34 -11.75 -0.47 -2.13
C GLN A 34 -13.10 -0.38 -1.40
N MET A 35 -13.73 0.78 -1.48
CA MET A 35 -15.00 1.15 -0.80
C MET A 35 -14.95 1.28 0.73
N LEU A 36 -13.86 0.86 1.39
CA LEU A 36 -13.73 0.94 2.86
C LEU A 36 -12.54 1.79 3.32
N SER A 37 -11.63 2.13 2.42
CA SER A 37 -10.41 2.87 2.74
C SER A 37 -10.06 3.84 1.60
N ALA A 38 -9.27 4.86 1.92
CA ALA A 38 -8.74 5.77 0.91
C ALA A 38 -7.79 5.04 -0.07
N ASP A 39 -7.53 5.66 -1.22
CA ASP A 39 -6.61 5.07 -2.20
C ASP A 39 -5.16 5.01 -1.64
N PRO A 40 -4.53 3.83 -1.62
CA PRO A 40 -3.21 3.65 -1.05
C PRO A 40 -2.12 4.40 -1.80
N PHE A 41 -2.23 4.59 -3.13
CA PHE A 41 -1.19 5.32 -3.88
C PHE A 41 -1.20 6.80 -3.52
N VAL A 42 -2.37 7.39 -3.30
CA VAL A 42 -2.51 8.77 -2.83
C VAL A 42 -1.93 8.93 -1.43
N ALA A 43 -2.33 8.05 -0.49
CA ALA A 43 -1.83 8.09 0.89
C ALA A 43 -0.30 7.83 0.98
N MET A 44 0.22 6.93 0.15
CA MET A 44 1.65 6.65 0.03
C MET A 44 2.41 7.84 -0.56
N ALA A 45 1.87 8.54 -1.58
CA ALA A 45 2.50 9.73 -2.14
C ALA A 45 2.61 10.87 -1.11
N ALA A 46 1.54 11.10 -0.34
CA ALA A 46 1.56 12.06 0.76
C ALA A 46 2.61 11.66 1.83
N SER A 47 2.65 10.37 2.19
CA SER A 47 3.62 9.86 3.16
C SER A 47 5.06 9.95 2.66
N ALA A 48 5.30 9.71 1.37
CA ALA A 48 6.62 9.80 0.74
C ALA A 48 7.21 11.21 0.87
N GLN A 49 6.38 12.24 0.70
CA GLN A 49 6.76 13.65 0.83
C GLN A 49 6.95 14.12 2.27
N LYS A 50 6.37 13.41 3.25
CA LYS A 50 6.40 13.79 4.68
C LYS A 50 7.37 12.96 5.51
N THR A 51 8.11 12.04 4.90
CA THR A 51 9.04 11.13 5.55
C THR A 51 10.30 10.95 4.73
N THR A 52 11.38 10.48 5.36
CA THR A 52 12.72 10.44 4.73
C THR A 52 13.38 9.07 4.70
N ARG A 53 12.96 8.13 5.55
CA ARG A 53 13.62 6.84 5.78
C ARG A 53 12.68 5.64 5.74
N ILE A 54 11.49 5.76 6.34
CA ILE A 54 10.52 4.68 6.43
C ILE A 54 10.11 4.23 5.03
N ARG A 55 10.01 2.91 4.83
CA ARG A 55 9.53 2.34 3.58
C ARG A 55 8.01 2.31 3.58
N LEU A 56 7.43 2.49 2.41
CA LEU A 56 5.99 2.60 2.20
C LEU A 56 5.57 1.45 1.28
N GLY A 57 4.63 0.63 1.72
CA GLY A 57 4.23 -0.56 0.97
C GLY A 57 2.74 -0.77 0.93
N THR A 58 2.27 -1.41 -0.13
CA THR A 58 0.90 -1.94 -0.18
C THR A 58 0.82 -3.23 0.65
N GLY A 59 -0.18 -3.33 1.53
CA GLY A 59 -0.34 -4.45 2.46
C GLY A 59 -1.78 -4.95 2.54
N VAL A 60 -2.38 -5.46 1.49
CA VAL A 60 -1.79 -5.83 0.19
C VAL A 60 -2.60 -5.23 -0.96
N LEU A 61 -1.95 -4.97 -2.09
CA LEU A 61 -2.63 -4.64 -3.34
C LEU A 61 -3.38 -5.85 -3.89
N ILE A 62 -4.51 -5.59 -4.55
CA ILE A 62 -5.36 -6.62 -5.15
C ILE A 62 -5.25 -6.54 -6.68
N PRO A 63 -4.51 -7.44 -7.36
CA PRO A 63 -4.22 -7.32 -8.79
C PRO A 63 -5.44 -7.20 -9.68
N SER A 64 -6.49 -7.96 -9.36
CA SER A 64 -7.74 -7.96 -10.13
C SER A 64 -8.53 -6.65 -10.06
N ASN A 65 -8.21 -5.77 -9.12
CA ASN A 65 -8.98 -4.54 -8.88
C ASN A 65 -8.40 -3.35 -9.64
N ARG A 66 -7.25 -3.50 -10.31
CA ARG A 66 -6.54 -2.42 -10.99
C ARG A 66 -5.87 -2.94 -12.25
N LEU A 67 -5.79 -2.11 -13.29
CA LEU A 67 -5.02 -2.46 -14.49
C LEU A 67 -3.52 -2.56 -14.15
N ALA A 68 -2.87 -3.65 -14.56
CA ALA A 68 -1.49 -3.94 -14.20
C ALA A 68 -0.51 -2.85 -14.67
N ALA A 69 -0.62 -2.40 -15.93
CA ALA A 69 0.24 -1.35 -16.47
C ALA A 69 0.09 0.00 -15.73
N VAL A 70 -1.14 0.35 -15.35
CA VAL A 70 -1.43 1.58 -14.57
C VAL A 70 -0.84 1.47 -13.17
N THR A 71 -0.99 0.30 -12.55
CA THR A 71 -0.43 -0.01 -11.23
C THR A 71 1.09 0.07 -11.22
N ALA A 72 1.75 -0.53 -12.21
CA ALA A 72 3.19 -0.47 -12.38
C ALA A 72 3.68 0.97 -12.54
N ASN A 73 2.99 1.78 -13.36
CA ASN A 73 3.31 3.20 -13.53
C ASN A 73 3.16 4.00 -12.22
N ALA A 74 2.15 3.69 -11.40
CA ALA A 74 1.96 4.32 -10.09
C ALA A 74 3.12 3.99 -9.14
N PHE A 75 3.54 2.71 -9.05
CA PHE A 75 4.70 2.31 -8.26
C PHE A 75 6.00 2.97 -8.75
N ALA A 76 6.21 3.05 -10.08
CA ALA A 76 7.37 3.72 -10.65
C ALA A 76 7.39 5.22 -10.27
N SER A 77 6.22 5.88 -10.31
CA SER A 77 6.06 7.28 -9.92
C SER A 77 6.33 7.48 -8.42
N LEU A 78 5.78 6.62 -7.56
CA LEU A 78 6.08 6.64 -6.13
C LEU A 78 7.56 6.42 -5.84
N ASN A 79 8.21 5.50 -6.56
CA ASN A 79 9.64 5.25 -6.38
C ASN A 79 10.49 6.45 -6.84
N LYS A 80 10.02 7.28 -7.79
CA LYS A 80 10.66 8.57 -8.08
C LYS A 80 10.52 9.56 -6.92
N LEU A 81 9.37 9.58 -6.23
CA LEU A 81 9.16 10.44 -5.06
C LEU A 81 9.94 9.98 -3.82
N ALA A 82 10.12 8.67 -3.67
CA ALA A 82 10.87 8.07 -2.55
C ALA A 82 11.79 6.93 -3.04
N PRO A 83 12.93 7.27 -3.67
CA PRO A 83 13.84 6.29 -4.27
C PRO A 83 14.24 5.18 -3.32
N GLY A 84 13.95 3.94 -3.73
CA GLY A 84 14.30 2.74 -2.98
C GLY A 84 13.47 2.53 -1.72
N ARG A 85 12.44 3.35 -1.43
CA ARG A 85 11.59 3.23 -0.22
C ARG A 85 10.19 2.68 -0.51
N ILE A 86 9.91 2.25 -1.73
CA ILE A 86 8.59 1.71 -2.11
C ILE A 86 8.61 0.19 -2.13
N ASP A 87 7.64 -0.43 -1.48
CA ASP A 87 7.42 -1.88 -1.46
C ASP A 87 6.10 -2.24 -2.17
N PHE A 88 6.12 -3.32 -2.95
CA PHE A 88 4.92 -3.86 -3.61
C PHE A 88 4.52 -5.16 -2.92
N GLY A 89 3.50 -5.08 -2.05
CA GLY A 89 2.88 -6.26 -1.46
C GLY A 89 1.56 -6.59 -2.17
N VAL A 90 1.35 -7.87 -2.47
CA VAL A 90 0.23 -8.35 -3.28
C VAL A 90 -0.51 -9.47 -2.58
N GLY A 91 -1.82 -9.58 -2.80
CA GLY A 91 -2.57 -10.73 -2.30
C GLY A 91 -3.96 -10.87 -2.93
N THR A 92 -4.70 -11.85 -2.40
CA THR A 92 -5.95 -12.34 -2.99
C THR A 92 -7.16 -11.43 -2.78
N GLY A 93 -7.01 -10.40 -1.95
CA GLY A 93 -7.98 -9.32 -1.81
C GLY A 93 -9.26 -9.65 -1.07
N PHE A 94 -9.24 -10.58 -0.09
CA PHE A 94 -10.40 -10.99 0.72
C PHE A 94 -11.38 -9.84 1.04
N THR A 95 -11.03 -8.93 1.95
CA THR A 95 -11.93 -7.86 2.39
C THR A 95 -12.32 -6.92 1.24
N GLY A 96 -11.36 -6.43 0.46
CA GLY A 96 -11.61 -5.47 -0.61
C GLY A 96 -12.48 -6.02 -1.74
N ARG A 97 -12.30 -7.29 -2.12
CA ARG A 97 -13.15 -7.95 -3.12
C ARG A 97 -14.52 -8.29 -2.58
N ARG A 98 -14.62 -8.74 -1.32
CA ARG A 98 -15.92 -9.02 -0.67
C ARG A 98 -16.77 -7.76 -0.53
N ALA A 99 -16.16 -6.61 -0.26
CA ALA A 99 -16.86 -5.32 -0.23
C ALA A 99 -17.49 -4.96 -1.60
N MET A 100 -16.93 -5.45 -2.70
CA MET A 100 -17.47 -5.30 -4.06
C MET A 100 -18.37 -6.47 -4.50
N GLY A 101 -18.75 -7.38 -3.60
CA GLY A 101 -19.58 -8.54 -3.93
C GLY A 101 -18.86 -9.68 -4.66
N LEU A 102 -17.52 -9.66 -4.68
CA LEU A 102 -16.70 -10.66 -5.37
C LEU A 102 -16.06 -11.66 -4.38
N GLY A 103 -15.73 -12.87 -4.87
CA GLY A 103 -14.89 -13.82 -4.14
C GLY A 103 -13.40 -13.44 -4.19
N ALA A 104 -12.59 -13.92 -3.24
CA ALA A 104 -11.14 -13.73 -3.25
C ALA A 104 -10.51 -14.37 -4.51
N ILE A 105 -9.38 -13.82 -4.98
CA ILE A 105 -8.60 -14.40 -6.08
C ILE A 105 -8.06 -15.75 -5.62
N ARG A 106 -8.03 -16.75 -6.50
CA ARG A 106 -7.36 -18.03 -6.19
C ARG A 106 -5.84 -17.81 -6.22
N LEU A 107 -5.11 -18.44 -5.31
CA LEU A 107 -3.65 -18.28 -5.27
C LEU A 107 -2.98 -18.67 -6.59
N ALA A 108 -3.47 -19.71 -7.26
CA ALA A 108 -2.99 -20.15 -8.58
C ALA A 108 -3.10 -19.06 -9.67
N ASP A 109 -4.03 -18.12 -9.54
CA ASP A 109 -4.20 -17.02 -10.51
C ASP A 109 -3.28 -15.82 -10.19
N LEU A 110 -2.54 -15.83 -9.06
CA LEU A 110 -1.58 -14.78 -8.69
C LEU A 110 -0.14 -15.09 -9.12
N GLU A 111 0.18 -16.36 -9.36
CA GLU A 111 1.54 -16.82 -9.70
C GLU A 111 1.78 -16.93 -11.22
N ALA A 112 0.73 -16.78 -12.03
CA ALA A 112 0.77 -16.82 -13.49
C ALA A 112 1.09 -15.45 -14.10
#